data_AF-A0A2D9T4X5-F1
#
_entry.id   AF-A0A2D9T4X5-F1
#
_cell.length_a   1.000
_cell.length_b   1.000
_cell.length_c   1.000
_cell.angle_alpha   90.00
_cell.angle_beta   90.00
_cell.angle_gamma   90.00
#
_symmetry.space_group_name_H-M   'P 1'
#
loop_
_entity.id
_entity.type
_entity.pdbx_description
1 polymer ?
#
loop_
_entity_poly.entity_id
_entity_poly.type
_entity_poly.pdbx_seq_one_letter_code
_entity_poly.pdbx_strand_id
1 'polypeptide(L)'
;MTLRIPTMNASTKSSLASPIERTAAALLLALGFVACDETPAPPPPADATYQVRGRIEHLGEQRVAVHHEAIDEFVGADGEQVGMRSMTMDFVLADGVDVTGLEDGDPVALTFEVRWSGGDRLTATALEELPADTELEIADVLPADHPH
;
A
#
# COMPACT_ATOMS: atom_id res chain seq x y z
N MET A 1 -6.35 49.36 -24.40
CA MET A 1 -5.42 48.96 -23.31
C MET A 1 -4.77 47.67 -23.80
N THR A 2 -3.62 47.80 -24.45
CA THR A 2 -3.02 46.77 -25.31
C THR A 2 -1.86 46.14 -24.56
N LEU A 3 -2.04 44.93 -24.03
CA LEU A 3 -0.98 44.22 -23.30
C LEU A 3 -0.18 43.35 -24.28
N ARG A 4 1.11 43.71 -24.43
CA ARG A 4 2.11 43.03 -25.25
C ARG A 4 2.54 41.70 -24.60
N ILE A 5 2.53 40.62 -25.38
CA ILE A 5 3.16 39.33 -25.06
C ILE A 5 4.67 39.45 -25.35
N PRO A 6 5.57 39.08 -24.42
CA PRO A 6 6.98 38.90 -24.76
C PRO A 6 7.22 37.52 -25.38
N THR A 7 7.88 37.51 -26.53
CA THR A 7 8.35 36.33 -27.27
C THR A 7 9.88 36.29 -27.24
N MET A 8 10.43 35.06 -27.20
CA MET A 8 11.80 34.62 -27.50
C MET A 8 12.86 34.92 -26.41
N ASN A 9 13.75 34.00 -26.04
CA ASN A 9 14.85 33.33 -26.77
C ASN A 9 15.44 32.27 -25.79
N ALA A 10 16.31 31.30 -26.07
CA ALA A 10 17.10 30.80 -27.19
C ALA A 10 17.61 29.42 -26.70
N SER A 11 17.53 28.36 -27.50
CA SER A 11 18.69 27.79 -28.21
C SER A 11 19.93 27.50 -27.35
N THR A 12 20.08 26.23 -26.96
CA THR A 12 21.41 25.62 -26.74
C THR A 12 21.48 24.32 -27.54
N LYS A 13 22.01 24.41 -28.75
CA LYS A 13 22.61 23.28 -29.49
C LYS A 13 24.12 23.38 -29.32
N SER A 14 24.78 22.32 -28.87
CA SER A 14 26.12 21.86 -29.28
C SER A 14 26.45 20.61 -28.44
N SER A 15 26.56 19.42 -29.04
CA SER A 15 27.63 18.92 -29.91
C SER A 15 28.83 18.43 -29.09
N LEU A 16 29.09 17.12 -29.08
CA LEU A 16 30.26 16.52 -29.72
C LEU A 16 30.23 14.99 -29.52
N ALA A 17 30.33 14.31 -30.66
CA ALA A 17 30.59 12.88 -30.76
C ALA A 17 32.00 12.58 -30.23
N SER A 18 32.14 11.43 -29.57
CA SER A 18 33.45 10.82 -29.31
C SER A 18 33.52 9.41 -29.91
N PRO A 19 34.69 9.04 -30.47
CA PRO A 19 34.87 7.90 -31.35
C PRO A 19 34.98 6.56 -30.62
N ILE A 20 34.64 5.54 -31.40
CA ILE A 20 34.80 4.11 -31.16
C ILE A 20 36.29 3.79 -31.01
N GLU A 21 36.72 3.33 -29.83
CA GLU A 21 37.99 2.63 -29.67
C GLU A 21 37.73 1.16 -29.36
N ARG A 22 38.22 0.32 -30.27
CA ARG A 22 38.25 -1.13 -30.19
C ARG A 22 39.48 -1.53 -29.38
N THR A 23 39.29 -2.25 -28.28
CA THR A 23 40.37 -3.05 -27.70
C THR A 23 39.83 -4.38 -27.21
N ALA A 24 40.40 -5.45 -27.74
CA ALA A 24 39.99 -6.83 -27.52
C ALA A 24 40.82 -7.50 -26.41
N ALA A 25 40.13 -8.31 -25.61
CA ALA A 25 40.52 -9.60 -25.02
C ALA A 25 41.63 -9.70 -23.94
N ALA A 26 41.23 -10.17 -22.74
CA ALA A 26 41.72 -11.38 -22.01
C ALA A 26 41.10 -11.38 -20.59
N LEU A 27 40.09 -12.20 -20.24
CA LEU A 27 40.07 -13.63 -19.87
C LEU A 27 40.67 -13.98 -18.48
N LEU A 28 39.85 -14.65 -17.64
CA LEU A 28 40.10 -15.40 -16.39
C LEU A 28 39.95 -14.67 -15.03
N LEU A 29 38.79 -14.83 -14.36
CA LEU A 29 38.57 -15.83 -13.30
C LEU A 29 37.10 -15.77 -12.81
N ALA A 30 36.25 -16.65 -13.35
CA ALA A 30 34.86 -16.79 -12.92
C ALA A 30 34.79 -17.84 -11.80
N LEU A 31 34.71 -17.40 -10.53
CA LEU A 31 34.19 -18.23 -9.45
C LEU A 31 32.72 -17.84 -9.25
N GLY A 32 31.84 -18.76 -9.66
CA GLY A 32 30.40 -18.62 -9.54
C GLY A 32 29.96 -18.69 -8.08
N PHE A 33 29.38 -17.59 -7.61
CA PHE A 33 28.27 -17.68 -6.67
C PHE A 33 27.02 -17.80 -7.53
N VAL A 34 26.61 -19.03 -7.82
CA VAL A 34 25.19 -19.32 -8.09
C VAL A 34 24.52 -19.21 -6.72
N ALA A 35 24.31 -17.96 -6.29
CA ALA A 35 23.31 -17.70 -5.28
C ALA A 35 21.99 -18.02 -5.97
N CYS A 36 21.42 -19.18 -5.63
CA CYS A 36 20.02 -19.44 -5.89
C CYS A 36 19.25 -18.35 -5.12
N ASP A 37 18.96 -17.26 -5.81
CA ASP A 37 17.92 -16.31 -5.42
C ASP A 37 16.61 -17.08 -5.58
N GLU A 38 16.24 -17.85 -4.56
CA GLU A 38 14.92 -18.46 -4.48
C GLU A 38 13.96 -17.31 -4.17
N THR A 39 13.64 -16.53 -5.21
CA THR A 39 12.64 -15.47 -5.14
C THR A 39 11.37 -16.11 -4.60
N PRO A 40 10.88 -15.66 -3.42
CA PRO A 40 9.67 -16.22 -2.84
C PRO A 40 8.55 -16.19 -3.87
N ALA A 41 7.82 -17.31 -3.98
CA ALA A 41 6.66 -17.35 -4.85
C ALA A 41 5.68 -16.24 -4.42
N PRO A 42 5.12 -15.46 -5.38
CA PRO A 42 4.19 -14.40 -5.05
C PRO A 42 2.98 -14.98 -4.30
N PRO A 43 2.39 -14.21 -3.38
CA PRO A 43 1.21 -14.66 -2.64
C PRO A 43 0.06 -14.97 -3.61
N PRO A 44 -0.87 -15.86 -3.22
CA PRO A 44 -2.07 -16.09 -4.01
C PRO A 44 -2.84 -14.77 -4.21
N PRO A 45 -3.62 -14.65 -5.28
CA PRO A 45 -4.47 -13.48 -5.50
C PRO A 45 -5.45 -13.32 -4.33
N ALA A 46 -5.79 -12.06 -4.03
CA ALA A 46 -6.82 -11.76 -3.04
C ALA A 46 -8.20 -12.21 -3.54
N ASP A 47 -9.03 -12.69 -2.62
CA ASP A 47 -10.45 -12.98 -2.89
C ASP A 47 -11.29 -11.70 -2.88
N ALA A 48 -10.88 -10.70 -2.09
CA ALA A 48 -11.47 -9.37 -2.06
C ALA A 48 -10.44 -8.31 -1.64
N THR A 49 -10.70 -7.06 -2.01
CA THR A 49 -9.91 -5.89 -1.60
C THR A 49 -10.85 -4.79 -1.17
N TYR A 50 -10.55 -4.14 -0.05
CA TYR A 50 -11.37 -3.09 0.53
C TYR A 50 -10.52 -1.85 0.82
N GLN A 51 -11.15 -0.69 0.72
CA GLN A 51 -10.62 0.58 1.22
C GLN A 51 -11.54 1.06 2.34
N VAL A 52 -10.97 1.33 3.50
CA VAL A 52 -11.72 1.76 4.67
C VAL A 52 -10.91 2.80 5.42
N ARG A 53 -11.58 3.73 6.12
CA ARG A 53 -10.90 4.62 7.06
C ARG A 53 -10.88 3.99 8.45
N GLY A 54 -9.91 4.38 9.25
CA GLY A 54 -9.83 3.92 10.62
C GLY A 54 -8.83 4.71 11.43
N ARG A 55 -8.61 4.24 12.65
CA ARG A 55 -7.58 4.75 13.55
C ARG A 55 -6.60 3.64 13.88
N ILE A 56 -5.31 3.93 13.83
CA ILE A 56 -4.29 3.00 14.31
C ILE A 56 -4.45 2.85 15.82
N GLU A 57 -4.74 1.64 16.28
CA GLU A 57 -4.76 1.29 17.70
C GLU A 57 -3.39 0.79 18.16
N HIS A 58 -2.67 0.10 17.27
CA HIS A 58 -1.31 -0.36 17.53
C HIS A 58 -0.52 -0.54 16.23
N LEU A 59 0.65 0.06 16.12
CA LEU A 59 1.58 -0.11 15.01
C LEU A 59 2.82 -0.91 15.46
N GLY A 60 2.96 -2.11 14.89
CA GLY A 60 4.14 -2.97 15.06
C GLY A 60 4.96 -3.07 13.78
N GLU A 61 6.09 -3.79 13.86
CA GLU A 61 7.02 -3.93 12.72
C GLU A 61 6.43 -4.68 11.52
N GLN A 62 5.53 -5.64 11.76
CA GLN A 62 4.95 -6.53 10.74
C GLN A 62 3.42 -6.50 10.72
N ARG A 63 2.80 -5.82 11.67
CA ARG A 63 1.36 -5.83 11.87
C ARG A 63 0.88 -4.46 12.30
N VAL A 64 -0.35 -4.17 11.96
CA VAL A 64 -1.08 -2.97 12.41
C VAL A 64 -2.45 -3.40 12.90
N ALA A 65 -2.84 -2.92 14.08
CA ALA A 65 -4.20 -3.00 14.57
C ALA A 65 -4.90 -1.69 14.21
N VAL A 66 -5.99 -1.77 13.47
CA VAL A 66 -6.78 -0.59 13.07
C VAL A 66 -8.22 -0.76 13.54
N HIS A 67 -8.73 0.22 14.29
CA HIS A 67 -10.16 0.37 14.51
C HIS A 67 -10.75 1.01 13.26
N HIS A 68 -11.33 0.19 12.39
CA HIS A 68 -11.86 0.64 11.11
C HIS A 68 -13.35 1.00 11.21
N GLU A 69 -13.82 1.88 10.32
CA GLU A 69 -15.25 2.18 10.13
C GLU A 69 -16.03 0.96 9.61
N ALA A 70 -17.36 1.00 9.67
CA ALA A 70 -18.16 -0.08 9.10
C ALA A 70 -17.89 -0.28 7.59
N ILE A 71 -17.91 -1.53 7.14
CA ILE A 71 -17.71 -1.95 5.75
C ILE A 71 -18.98 -2.70 5.32
N ASP A 72 -19.98 -1.97 4.84
CA ASP A 72 -21.28 -2.55 4.44
C ASP A 72 -21.14 -3.59 3.33
N GLU A 73 -20.15 -3.40 2.45
CA GLU A 73 -19.96 -4.27 1.28
C GLU A 73 -19.15 -5.53 1.55
N PHE A 74 -18.72 -5.77 2.80
CA PHE A 74 -17.87 -6.90 3.13
C PHE A 74 -18.50 -8.24 2.77
N VAL A 75 -17.78 -9.04 2.00
CA VAL A 75 -18.15 -10.37 1.53
C VAL A 75 -17.49 -11.42 2.42
N GLY A 76 -18.25 -12.44 2.83
CA GLY A 76 -17.76 -13.58 3.60
C GLY A 76 -17.07 -14.66 2.76
N ALA A 77 -16.59 -15.72 3.43
CA ALA A 77 -15.87 -16.82 2.79
C ALA A 77 -16.74 -17.64 1.81
N ASP A 78 -18.05 -17.61 2.00
CA ASP A 78 -19.06 -18.24 1.14
C ASP A 78 -19.43 -17.37 -0.08
N GLY A 79 -18.91 -16.14 -0.15
CA GLY A 79 -19.24 -15.17 -1.20
C GLY A 79 -20.50 -14.35 -0.90
N GLU A 80 -21.15 -14.52 0.26
CA GLU A 80 -22.30 -13.69 0.65
C GLU A 80 -21.85 -12.35 1.23
N GLN A 81 -22.56 -11.27 0.87
CA GLN A 81 -22.34 -9.97 1.51
C GLN A 81 -22.94 -10.01 2.92
N VAL A 82 -22.06 -9.93 3.91
CA VAL A 82 -22.43 -9.98 5.33
C VAL A 82 -22.20 -8.65 6.04
N GLY A 83 -21.51 -7.72 5.37
CA GLY A 83 -21.06 -6.46 5.97
C GLY A 83 -20.06 -6.69 7.11
N MET A 84 -19.54 -5.60 7.64
CA MET A 84 -18.66 -5.63 8.79
C MET A 84 -18.89 -4.38 9.63
N ARG A 85 -19.22 -4.56 10.91
CA ARG A 85 -19.34 -3.43 11.84
C ARG A 85 -17.96 -2.80 12.12
N SER A 86 -17.97 -1.55 12.60
CA SER A 86 -16.79 -0.90 13.16
C SER A 86 -16.18 -1.77 14.26
N MET A 87 -14.90 -2.10 14.15
CA MET A 87 -14.14 -2.83 15.18
C MET A 87 -12.63 -2.73 14.94
N THR A 88 -11.85 -3.10 15.95
CA THR A 88 -10.40 -3.28 15.81
C THR A 88 -10.09 -4.63 15.16
N MET A 89 -9.31 -4.60 14.08
CA MET A 89 -8.75 -5.80 13.45
C MET A 89 -7.24 -5.70 13.29
N ASP A 90 -6.58 -6.86 13.40
CA ASP A 90 -5.15 -7.02 13.15
C ASP A 90 -4.88 -7.39 11.69
N PHE A 91 -4.11 -6.55 11.01
CA PHE A 91 -3.66 -6.77 9.64
C PHE A 91 -2.16 -7.08 9.61
N VAL A 92 -1.76 -7.99 8.72
CA VAL A 92 -0.34 -8.14 8.37
C VAL A 92 0.02 -7.04 7.39
N LEU A 93 1.13 -6.35 7.60
CA LEU A 93 1.66 -5.38 6.64
C LEU A 93 2.27 -6.13 5.45
N ALA A 94 1.84 -5.83 4.23
CA ALA A 94 2.49 -6.34 3.03
C ALA A 94 3.91 -5.77 2.90
N ASP A 95 4.78 -6.51 2.21
CA ASP A 95 6.13 -6.04 1.91
C ASP A 95 6.09 -4.70 1.17
N GLY A 96 6.82 -3.71 1.69
CA GLY A 96 6.95 -2.39 1.07
C GLY A 96 5.83 -1.40 1.39
N VAL A 97 4.89 -1.74 2.29
CA VAL A 97 3.97 -0.73 2.85
C VAL A 97 4.77 0.29 3.65
N ASP A 98 4.69 1.55 3.27
CA ASP A 98 5.33 2.64 4.01
C ASP A 98 4.48 3.02 5.22
N VAL A 99 5.09 2.91 6.40
CA VAL A 99 4.49 3.33 7.68
C VAL A 99 5.32 4.45 8.32
N THR A 100 6.24 5.05 7.57
CA THR A 100 7.11 6.11 8.07
C THR A 100 6.28 7.32 8.47
N GLY A 101 6.39 7.73 9.74
CA GLY A 101 5.68 8.90 10.27
C GLY A 101 4.29 8.60 10.81
N LEU A 102 3.80 7.36 10.67
CA LEU A 102 2.58 6.91 11.34
C LEU A 102 2.87 6.50 12.78
N GLU A 103 1.92 6.74 13.68
CA GLU A 103 1.95 6.32 15.07
C GLU A 103 0.58 5.87 15.60
N ASP A 104 0.58 5.29 16.80
CA ASP A 104 -0.64 4.90 17.49
C ASP A 104 -1.54 6.13 17.70
N GLY A 105 -2.80 6.02 17.29
CA GLY A 105 -3.79 7.08 17.36
C GLY A 105 -4.03 7.82 16.05
N ASP A 106 -3.21 7.64 15.02
CA ASP A 106 -3.39 8.36 13.75
C ASP A 106 -4.64 7.90 12.99
N PRO A 107 -5.42 8.83 12.41
CA PRO A 107 -6.45 8.49 11.45
C PRO A 107 -5.79 8.11 10.12
N VAL A 108 -6.22 7.00 9.52
CA VAL A 108 -5.65 6.46 8.28
C VAL A 108 -6.72 6.02 7.29
N ALA A 109 -6.40 6.11 6.00
CA ALA A 109 -7.05 5.32 4.97
C ALA A 109 -6.26 4.02 4.79
N LEU A 110 -6.93 2.89 5.01
CA LEU A 110 -6.38 1.55 4.92
C LEU A 110 -6.91 0.88 3.65
N THR A 111 -5.99 0.37 2.82
CA THR A 111 -6.33 -0.64 1.80
C THR A 111 -5.89 -2.01 2.31
N PHE A 112 -6.80 -2.98 2.31
CA PHE A 112 -6.47 -4.33 2.70
C PHE A 112 -7.09 -5.38 1.77
N GLU A 113 -6.40 -6.52 1.70
CA GLU A 113 -6.81 -7.69 0.96
C GLU A 113 -7.30 -8.78 1.92
N VAL A 114 -8.30 -9.53 1.46
CA VAL A 114 -8.80 -10.72 2.12
C VAL A 114 -8.46 -11.96 1.31
N ARG A 115 -7.90 -12.96 1.98
CA ARG A 115 -7.67 -14.30 1.44
C ARG A 115 -8.35 -15.33 2.33
N TRP A 116 -9.34 -16.03 1.80
CA TRP A 116 -10.07 -17.09 2.51
C TRP A 116 -9.31 -18.40 2.57
N SER A 117 -8.33 -18.57 1.68
CA SER A 117 -7.49 -19.76 1.62
C SER A 117 -6.01 -19.39 1.44
N GLY A 118 -5.15 -20.09 2.21
CA GLY A 118 -3.70 -19.86 2.21
C GLY A 118 -3.27 -18.55 2.90
N GLY A 119 -1.97 -18.46 3.21
CA GLY A 119 -1.31 -17.23 3.69
C GLY A 119 -1.95 -16.55 4.89
N ASP A 120 -1.71 -15.23 4.99
CA ASP A 120 -2.37 -14.34 5.93
C ASP A 120 -3.74 -13.91 5.39
N ARG A 121 -4.77 -14.07 6.22
CA ARG A 121 -6.16 -13.79 5.82
C ARG A 121 -6.42 -12.30 5.57
N LEU A 122 -5.84 -11.42 6.38
CA LEU A 122 -6.00 -9.97 6.30
C LEU A 122 -4.63 -9.33 6.11
N THR A 123 -4.42 -8.73 4.94
CA THR A 123 -3.14 -8.10 4.60
C THR A 123 -3.39 -6.64 4.23
N ALA A 124 -2.82 -5.71 5.01
CA ALA A 124 -2.79 -4.29 4.67
C ALA A 124 -1.80 -4.08 3.52
N THR A 125 -2.26 -3.55 2.40
CA THR A 125 -1.43 -3.28 1.20
C THR A 125 -1.17 -1.80 0.98
N ALA A 126 -1.90 -0.92 1.68
CA ALA A 126 -1.59 0.50 1.77
C ALA A 126 -2.11 1.08 3.08
N LEU A 127 -1.35 2.02 3.65
CA LEU A 127 -1.74 2.88 4.75
C LEU A 127 -1.40 4.31 4.37
N GLU A 128 -2.38 5.20 4.44
CA GLU A 128 -2.19 6.62 4.17
C GLU A 128 -2.68 7.42 5.37
N GLU A 129 -1.83 8.30 5.89
CA GLU A 129 -2.22 9.25 6.95
C GLU A 129 -3.34 10.16 6.46
N LEU A 130 -4.37 10.32 7.26
CA LEU A 130 -5.44 11.31 7.06
C LEU A 130 -5.16 12.54 7.93
N PRO A 131 -5.76 13.71 7.62
CA PRO A 131 -5.68 14.87 8.50
C PRO A 131 -6.06 14.53 9.94
N ALA A 132 -5.31 15.04 10.93
CA ALA A 132 -5.52 14.72 12.34
C ALA A 132 -6.92 15.09 12.88
N ASP A 133 -7.59 16.06 12.24
CA ASP A 133 -8.96 16.48 12.54
C ASP A 133 -10.04 15.70 11.78
N THR A 134 -9.65 14.63 11.07
CA THR A 134 -10.60 13.75 10.38
C THR A 134 -11.56 13.12 11.39
N GLU A 135 -12.84 13.44 11.24
CA GLU A 135 -13.91 12.77 11.96
C GLU A 135 -14.12 11.37 11.35
N LEU A 136 -13.99 10.35 12.20
CA LEU A 136 -14.17 8.95 11.83
C LEU A 136 -15.46 8.43 12.45
N GLU A 137 -16.18 7.60 11.70
CA GLU A 137 -17.40 6.90 12.13
C GLU A 137 -17.05 5.62 12.92
N ILE A 138 -16.23 5.78 13.96
CA ILE A 138 -15.83 4.70 14.85
C ILE A 138 -16.86 4.59 15.98
N ALA A 139 -17.83 3.70 15.81
CA ALA A 139 -18.81 3.42 16.84
C ALA A 139 -18.33 2.26 17.73
N ASP A 140 -18.01 2.54 18.99
CA ASP A 140 -17.83 1.51 20.05
C ASP A 140 -19.13 0.78 20.40
N VAL A 141 -20.25 1.27 19.88
CA VAL A 141 -21.60 0.90 20.29
C VAL A 141 -22.21 0.06 19.17
N LEU A 142 -22.51 -1.21 19.46
CA LEU A 142 -23.56 -1.91 18.73
C LEU A 142 -24.81 -1.02 18.79
N PRO A 143 -25.32 -0.43 17.69
CA PRO A 143 -26.59 0.26 17.76
C PRO A 143 -27.61 -0.73 18.30
N ALA A 144 -28.23 -0.41 19.43
CA ALA A 144 -29.10 -1.33 20.17
C ALA A 144 -30.38 -1.73 19.40
N ASP A 145 -30.59 -1.24 18.17
CA ASP A 145 -31.86 -1.28 17.46
C ASP A 145 -31.74 -1.49 15.93
N HIS A 146 -30.85 -2.38 15.44
CA HIS A 146 -31.02 -2.90 14.07
C HIS A 146 -31.86 -4.19 14.11
N PRO A 147 -33.18 -4.14 13.80
CA PRO A 147 -33.98 -5.35 13.69
C PRO A 147 -33.48 -6.20 12.52
N HIS A 148 -33.25 -7.48 12.80
CA HIS A 148 -33.02 -8.54 11.83
C HIS A 148 -34.22 -8.74 10.90
#